data_AF-A0A1U7H1H3-F1
#
_entry.id   AF-A0A1U7H1H3-F1
#
_cell.length_a   1.000
_cell.length_b   1.000
_cell.length_c   1.000
_cell.angle_alpha   90.00
_cell.angle_beta   90.00
_cell.angle_gamma   90.00
#
_symmetry.space_group_name_H-M   'P 1'
#
loop_
_entity.id
_entity.type
_entity.pdbx_description
1 polymer ?
#
loop_
_entity_poly.entity_id
_entity_poly.type
_entity_poly.pdbx_seq_one_letter_code
_entity_poly.pdbx_strand_id
1 'polypeptide(L)'
;MPTLEALKRRHPEHQRYCEYWELLTAVVEGGDSMTDEMKRKLLPNPDGRPEAVMKERVKLATYCNKIAPILSRFNSELFKNPATPTGSDDLWWSEQFFTGGALLDGDDDGRASFNSFLMQAMMMGLTTGKAIAQIDTKRANGAVSKAQQRELGELNPYVILHPRSALWDWNSGRDGFNFVKLHQFRLVRSRWDSAPIPEHVFTIYYRDGGTVFTSKYVVRKIERDSKPPLPEPFISSASERDISIEANIEGQPIFNVGGKFEFPVVTLTLPKALWMAAQLFDCQKSYFNQTAALEYALYSNNYAMPVITGVDDDEDPLQGRLMGDGYYLTLKSGQGITTFERSGASIQTAIGYRAEVKRDIYDVLQQIAMSAADGASIIARSGESKAEDRRPEEILLERYGQLVKEFIVQVLKPAAIARGEIVDWAVTGYDEFLGFSITELLADMEGIATANIPSPTFKKEIQKHFIKRAARVYDLEQNAVQKALEEIDQIITNS
;
A
#
# COMPACT_ATOMS: atom_id res chain seq x y z
N MET A 1 14.83 29.00 -12.63
CA MET A 1 15.64 27.77 -12.79
C MET A 1 16.25 27.34 -11.46
N PRO A 2 15.82 26.20 -10.87
CA PRO A 2 16.38 25.64 -9.64
C PRO A 2 17.75 24.99 -9.88
N THR A 3 18.59 24.95 -8.84
CA THR A 3 19.85 24.19 -8.85
C THR A 3 19.60 22.69 -8.64
N LEU A 4 20.53 21.84 -9.05
CA LEU A 4 20.43 20.40 -8.81
C LEU A 4 20.40 20.09 -7.31
N GLU A 5 21.17 20.83 -6.52
CA GLU A 5 21.17 20.68 -5.06
C GLU A 5 19.80 20.97 -4.43
N ALA A 6 19.08 21.99 -4.92
CA ALA A 6 17.73 22.30 -4.46
C ALA A 6 16.74 21.16 -4.78
N LEU A 7 16.87 20.55 -5.97
CA LEU A 7 16.05 19.40 -6.36
C LEU A 7 16.39 18.15 -5.54
N LYS A 8 17.68 17.92 -5.23
CA LYS A 8 18.17 16.77 -4.44
C LYS A 8 17.82 16.85 -2.95
N ARG A 9 17.47 18.02 -2.42
CA ARG A 9 17.06 18.17 -1.02
C ARG A 9 15.89 17.23 -0.71
N ARG A 10 15.96 16.54 0.42
CA ARG A 10 14.92 15.62 0.90
C ARG A 10 14.52 16.02 2.31
N HIS A 11 13.27 15.76 2.65
CA HIS A 11 12.77 15.92 4.01
C HIS A 11 13.51 14.94 4.96
N PRO A 12 13.79 15.32 6.22
CA PRO A 12 14.49 14.44 7.17
C PRO A 12 13.82 13.07 7.38
N GLU A 13 12.48 13.03 7.38
CA GLU A 13 11.73 11.77 7.47
C GLU A 13 11.95 10.88 6.23
N HIS A 14 12.01 11.48 5.03
CA HIS A 14 12.28 10.72 3.80
C HIS A 14 13.67 10.10 3.85
N GLN A 15 14.69 10.88 4.22
CA GLN A 15 16.07 10.38 4.34
C GLN A 15 16.19 9.23 5.35
N ARG A 16 15.42 9.30 6.45
CA ARG A 16 15.47 8.28 7.51
C ARG A 16 14.74 6.98 7.13
N TYR A 17 13.64 7.07 6.39
CA TYR A 17 12.71 5.95 6.22
C TYR A 17 12.55 5.46 4.78
N CYS A 18 13.18 6.09 3.77
CA CYS A 18 12.99 5.69 2.36
C CYS A 18 13.35 4.22 2.12
N GLU A 19 14.50 3.76 2.61
CA GLU A 19 14.92 2.36 2.48
C GLU A 19 14.00 1.41 3.25
N TYR A 20 13.45 1.86 4.38
CA TYR A 20 12.49 1.08 5.16
C TYR A 20 11.15 0.93 4.42
N TRP A 21 10.67 1.98 3.75
CA TRP A 21 9.47 1.90 2.93
C TRP A 21 9.65 0.99 1.73
N GLU A 22 10.80 1.08 1.03
CA GLU A 22 11.14 0.16 -0.06
C GLU A 22 11.20 -1.30 0.41
N LEU A 23 11.80 -1.53 1.59
CA LEU A 23 11.85 -2.85 2.19
C LEU A 23 10.46 -3.37 2.57
N LEU A 24 9.59 -2.53 3.15
CA LEU A 24 8.21 -2.90 3.47
C LEU A 24 7.40 -3.25 2.22
N THR A 25 7.52 -2.44 1.16
CA THR A 25 6.90 -2.72 -0.13
C THR A 25 7.35 -4.07 -0.67
N ALA A 26 8.66 -4.34 -0.70
CA ALA A 26 9.19 -5.63 -1.15
C ALA A 26 8.70 -6.82 -0.30
N VAL A 27 8.62 -6.65 1.02
CA VAL A 27 8.11 -7.68 1.94
C VAL A 27 6.62 -7.94 1.72
N VAL A 28 5.80 -6.90 1.48
CA VAL A 28 4.37 -7.07 1.22
C VAL A 28 4.11 -7.60 -0.19
N GLU A 29 4.81 -7.15 -1.22
CA GLU A 29 4.62 -7.68 -2.58
C GLU A 29 5.14 -9.12 -2.70
N GLY A 30 6.30 -9.41 -2.11
CA GLY A 30 6.98 -10.69 -2.27
C GLY A 30 7.40 -10.93 -3.73
N GLY A 31 7.50 -12.20 -4.14
CA GLY A 31 7.77 -12.57 -5.54
C GLY A 31 9.03 -11.89 -6.11
N ASP A 32 8.88 -11.26 -7.26
CA ASP A 32 9.96 -10.58 -7.99
C ASP A 32 10.53 -9.37 -7.24
N SER A 33 9.73 -8.71 -6.38
CA SER A 33 10.18 -7.60 -5.54
C SER A 33 11.14 -8.07 -4.44
N MET A 34 11.13 -9.37 -4.10
CA MET A 34 12.02 -9.96 -3.09
C MET A 34 13.37 -10.39 -3.71
N THR A 35 14.13 -9.39 -4.16
CA THR A 35 15.47 -9.59 -4.76
C THR A 35 16.49 -10.10 -3.74
N ASP A 36 17.63 -10.60 -4.23
CA ASP A 36 18.75 -11.02 -3.38
C ASP A 36 19.24 -9.89 -2.45
N GLU A 37 19.17 -8.63 -2.90
CA GLU A 37 19.50 -7.46 -2.09
C GLU A 37 18.52 -7.29 -0.92
N MET A 38 17.22 -7.42 -1.17
CA MET A 38 16.19 -7.31 -0.14
C MET A 38 16.29 -8.45 0.88
N LYS A 39 16.50 -9.68 0.41
CA LYS A 39 16.78 -10.84 1.27
C LYS A 39 18.02 -10.61 2.14
N ARG A 40 19.09 -10.05 1.57
CA ARG A 40 20.33 -9.73 2.29
C ARG A 40 20.12 -8.69 3.39
N LYS A 41 19.25 -7.71 3.18
CA LYS A 41 18.85 -6.69 4.17
C LYS A 41 18.05 -7.29 5.34
N LEU A 42 17.26 -8.35 5.09
CA LEU A 42 16.48 -9.03 6.12
C LEU A 42 17.31 -10.00 6.96
N LEU A 43 18.25 -10.73 6.32
CA LEU A 43 19.08 -11.75 6.97
C LEU A 43 20.14 -11.12 7.89
N PRO A 44 20.14 -11.47 9.19
CA PRO A 44 21.18 -11.03 10.11
C PRO A 44 22.49 -11.79 9.88
N ASN A 45 23.62 -11.13 10.16
CA ASN A 45 24.95 -11.75 10.18
C ASN A 45 25.67 -11.49 11.52
N PRO A 46 25.15 -12.03 12.65
CA PRO A 46 25.69 -11.75 13.98
C PRO A 46 27.13 -12.28 14.15
N ASP A 47 27.47 -13.35 13.44
CA ASP A 47 28.75 -14.05 13.59
C ASP A 47 29.82 -13.53 12.61
N GLY A 48 29.54 -12.48 11.86
CA GLY A 48 30.48 -11.89 10.89
C GLY A 48 30.90 -12.85 9.77
N ARG A 49 30.00 -13.73 9.31
CA ARG A 49 30.29 -14.71 8.26
C ARG A 49 30.81 -14.02 6.98
N PRO A 50 31.73 -14.65 6.24
CA PRO A 50 32.22 -14.13 4.97
C PRO A 50 31.07 -13.86 3.97
N GLU A 51 31.22 -12.84 3.14
CA GLU A 51 30.16 -12.42 2.21
C GLU A 51 29.85 -13.51 1.16
N ALA A 52 30.82 -14.37 0.81
CA ALA A 52 30.56 -15.53 -0.05
C ALA A 52 29.51 -16.48 0.55
N VAL A 53 29.63 -16.79 1.84
CA VAL A 53 28.66 -17.63 2.57
C VAL A 53 27.31 -16.92 2.67
N MET A 54 27.30 -15.61 2.90
CA MET A 54 26.05 -14.84 2.95
C MET A 54 25.33 -14.83 1.60
N LYS A 55 26.06 -14.70 0.49
CA LYS A 55 25.48 -14.80 -0.87
C LYS A 55 24.87 -16.17 -1.14
N GLU A 56 25.50 -17.26 -0.72
CA GLU A 56 24.92 -18.60 -0.84
C GLU A 56 23.65 -18.74 -0.01
N ARG A 57 23.66 -18.24 1.23
CA ARG A 57 22.46 -18.25 2.09
C ARG A 57 21.31 -17.46 1.48
N VAL A 58 21.59 -16.31 0.88
CA VAL A 58 20.58 -15.48 0.19
C VAL A 58 19.95 -16.23 -0.99
N LYS A 59 20.78 -16.93 -1.78
CA LYS A 59 20.31 -17.73 -2.92
C LYS A 59 19.40 -18.88 -2.50
N LEU A 60 19.74 -19.54 -1.40
CA LEU A 60 18.96 -20.67 -0.87
C LEU A 60 17.71 -20.22 -0.09
N ALA A 61 17.69 -18.99 0.43
CA ALA A 61 16.58 -18.51 1.25
C ALA A 61 15.31 -18.33 0.41
N THR A 62 14.27 -19.09 0.76
CA THR A 62 12.92 -18.88 0.22
C THR A 62 12.17 -17.83 1.04
N TYR A 63 11.39 -17.02 0.33
CA TYR A 63 10.53 -16.02 0.95
C TYR A 63 9.08 -16.48 0.89
N CYS A 64 8.48 -16.68 2.07
CA CYS A 64 7.06 -16.98 2.21
C CYS A 64 6.36 -15.81 2.86
N ASN A 65 5.52 -15.13 2.09
CA ASN A 65 4.78 -13.96 2.55
C ASN A 65 3.60 -14.37 3.44
N LYS A 66 3.56 -13.90 4.70
CA LYS A 66 2.44 -14.13 5.61
C LYS A 66 1.57 -12.90 5.85
N ILE A 67 2.11 -11.70 5.59
CA ILE A 67 1.42 -10.44 5.89
C ILE A 67 0.54 -9.98 4.73
N ALA A 68 0.96 -10.19 3.47
CA ALA A 68 0.20 -9.71 2.32
C ALA A 68 -1.20 -10.33 2.19
N PRO A 69 -1.40 -11.64 2.43
CA PRO A 69 -2.76 -12.20 2.46
C PRO A 69 -3.66 -11.53 3.49
N ILE A 70 -3.11 -11.12 4.64
CA ILE A 70 -3.85 -10.40 5.70
C ILE A 70 -4.26 -9.02 5.18
N LEU A 71 -3.31 -8.25 4.66
CA LEU A 71 -3.56 -6.90 4.11
C LEU A 71 -4.57 -6.94 2.95
N SER A 72 -4.41 -7.89 2.02
CA SER A 72 -5.32 -8.09 0.89
C SER A 72 -6.73 -8.47 1.34
N ARG A 73 -6.87 -9.27 2.39
CA ARG A 73 -8.18 -9.59 2.98
C ARG A 73 -8.87 -8.33 3.51
N PHE A 74 -8.19 -7.53 4.36
CA PHE A 74 -8.76 -6.28 4.87
C PHE A 74 -9.11 -5.30 3.74
N ASN A 75 -8.24 -5.18 2.74
CA ASN A 75 -8.53 -4.32 1.59
C ASN A 75 -9.77 -4.81 0.83
N SER A 76 -9.87 -6.12 0.59
CA SER A 76 -11.02 -6.70 -0.14
C SER A 76 -12.33 -6.57 0.64
N GLU A 77 -12.29 -6.78 1.95
CA GLU A 77 -13.44 -6.65 2.83
C GLU A 77 -13.91 -5.20 2.95
N LEU A 78 -12.97 -4.25 3.06
CA LEU A 78 -13.28 -2.82 3.11
C LEU A 78 -14.01 -2.33 1.85
N PHE A 79 -13.52 -2.74 0.67
CA PHE A 79 -14.05 -2.29 -0.63
C PHE A 79 -15.11 -3.21 -1.23
N LYS A 80 -15.59 -4.21 -0.47
CA LYS A 80 -16.67 -5.10 -0.92
C LYS A 80 -17.92 -4.32 -1.31
N ASN A 81 -18.24 -3.27 -0.55
CA ASN A 81 -19.33 -2.33 -0.82
C ASN A 81 -18.72 -0.94 -1.03
N PRO A 82 -18.61 -0.46 -2.29
CA PRO A 82 -17.96 0.81 -2.58
C PRO A 82 -18.74 1.98 -1.98
N ALA A 83 -18.02 3.02 -1.56
CA ALA A 83 -18.65 4.27 -1.15
C ALA A 83 -19.28 5.01 -2.34
N THR A 84 -20.34 5.75 -2.05
CA THR A 84 -21.02 6.63 -3.01
C THR A 84 -20.78 8.09 -2.61
N PRO A 85 -19.92 8.82 -3.35
CA PRO A 85 -19.79 10.27 -3.21
C PRO A 85 -21.01 10.97 -3.81
N THR A 86 -21.55 11.95 -3.09
CA THR A 86 -22.67 12.80 -3.51
C THR A 86 -22.31 14.26 -3.31
N GLY A 87 -22.69 15.15 -4.23
CA GLY A 87 -22.48 16.59 -4.05
C GLY A 87 -22.59 17.42 -5.33
N SER A 88 -22.32 16.82 -6.50
CA SER A 88 -22.49 17.46 -7.81
C SER A 88 -23.52 16.71 -8.64
N ASP A 89 -24.35 17.47 -9.37
CA ASP A 89 -25.34 16.95 -10.33
C ASP A 89 -24.73 16.73 -11.73
N ASP A 90 -23.44 17.05 -11.94
CA ASP A 90 -22.76 16.85 -13.22
C ASP A 90 -22.48 15.35 -13.47
N LEU A 91 -23.16 14.79 -14.48
CA LEU A 91 -23.02 13.39 -14.91
C LEU A 91 -21.58 13.00 -15.27
N TRP A 92 -20.71 13.97 -15.60
CA TRP A 92 -19.31 13.72 -15.89
C TRP A 92 -18.58 12.99 -14.74
N TRP A 93 -18.95 13.28 -13.48
CA TRP A 93 -18.37 12.60 -12.33
C TRP A 93 -18.63 11.09 -12.37
N SER A 94 -19.89 10.70 -12.57
CA SER A 94 -20.31 9.30 -12.68
C SER A 94 -19.83 8.62 -13.97
N GLU A 95 -19.80 9.34 -15.09
CA GLU A 95 -19.53 8.74 -16.40
C GLU A 95 -18.05 8.68 -16.77
N GLN A 96 -17.22 9.60 -16.25
CA GLN A 96 -15.80 9.70 -16.62
C GLN A 96 -14.85 9.61 -15.42
N PHE A 97 -15.05 10.42 -14.37
CA PHE A 97 -14.09 10.47 -13.26
C PHE A 97 -14.10 9.18 -12.43
N PHE A 98 -15.28 8.72 -12.02
CA PHE A 98 -15.39 7.50 -11.20
C PHE A 98 -15.12 6.22 -11.98
N THR A 99 -15.36 6.21 -13.28
CA THR A 99 -15.17 5.05 -14.16
C THR A 99 -13.74 4.91 -14.69
N GLY A 100 -13.03 6.02 -14.94
CA GLY A 100 -11.72 6.00 -15.57
C GLY A 100 -10.84 7.23 -15.33
N GLY A 101 -11.10 8.00 -14.26
CA GLY A 101 -10.36 9.22 -13.93
C GLY A 101 -9.07 8.99 -13.15
N ALA A 102 -8.64 7.75 -12.93
CA ALA A 102 -7.43 7.44 -12.18
C ALA A 102 -6.32 6.86 -13.05
N LEU A 103 -5.08 7.26 -12.73
CA LEU A 103 -3.84 6.71 -13.28
C LEU A 103 -3.13 5.94 -12.17
N LEU A 104 -3.00 4.64 -12.40
CA LEU A 104 -2.35 3.70 -11.49
C LEU A 104 -1.10 3.12 -12.14
N ASP A 105 -0.15 2.70 -11.32
CA ASP A 105 1.03 2.00 -11.82
C ASP A 105 0.63 0.60 -12.32
N GLY A 106 1.17 0.19 -13.47
CA GLY A 106 0.78 -1.04 -14.16
C GLY A 106 -0.56 -0.97 -14.93
N ASP A 107 -1.19 0.21 -15.02
CA ASP A 107 -2.34 0.44 -15.89
C ASP A 107 -1.89 0.89 -17.29
N ASP A 108 -1.93 -0.03 -18.25
CA ASP A 108 -1.47 0.22 -19.63
C ASP A 108 -2.42 1.15 -20.42
N ASP A 109 -3.71 1.22 -20.04
CA ASP A 109 -4.71 2.02 -20.75
C ASP A 109 -4.98 3.39 -20.09
N GLY A 110 -4.56 3.56 -18.84
CA GLY A 110 -4.67 4.80 -18.07
C GLY A 110 -6.12 5.18 -17.77
N ARG A 111 -6.99 4.19 -17.56
CA ARG A 111 -8.43 4.36 -17.29
C ARG A 111 -8.90 3.54 -16.09
N ALA A 112 -8.08 3.44 -15.06
CA ALA A 112 -8.50 2.83 -13.81
C ALA A 112 -9.69 3.57 -13.18
N SER A 113 -10.62 2.78 -12.62
CA SER A 113 -11.75 3.32 -11.87
C SER A 113 -11.29 3.99 -10.57
N PHE A 114 -12.08 4.95 -10.08
CA PHE A 114 -11.80 5.60 -8.80
C PHE A 114 -11.83 4.60 -7.64
N ASN A 115 -12.67 3.55 -7.71
CA ASN A 115 -12.67 2.49 -6.69
C ASN A 115 -11.37 1.69 -6.71
N SER A 116 -10.86 1.33 -7.90
CA SER A 116 -9.55 0.67 -8.05
C SER A 116 -8.43 1.53 -7.47
N PHE A 117 -8.50 2.85 -7.70
CA PHE A 117 -7.57 3.80 -7.10
C PHE A 117 -7.63 3.81 -5.57
N LEU A 118 -8.82 3.82 -4.98
CA LEU A 118 -8.98 3.78 -3.52
C LEU A 118 -8.45 2.46 -2.93
N MET A 119 -8.70 1.33 -3.60
CA MET A 119 -8.17 0.03 -3.20
C MET A 119 -6.64 0.01 -3.21
N GLN A 120 -6.00 0.57 -4.23
CA GLN A 120 -4.54 0.66 -4.27
C GLN A 120 -3.99 1.68 -3.26
N ALA A 121 -4.64 2.84 -3.10
CA ALA A 121 -4.25 3.84 -2.12
C ALA A 121 -4.33 3.27 -0.69
N MET A 122 -5.39 2.52 -0.37
CA MET A 122 -5.52 1.86 0.92
C MET A 122 -4.45 0.79 1.11
N MET A 123 -4.18 -0.06 0.10
CA MET A 123 -3.09 -1.03 0.15
C MET A 123 -1.71 -0.38 0.40
N MET A 124 -1.44 0.76 -0.24
CA MET A 124 -0.22 1.53 -0.02
C MET A 124 -0.18 2.17 1.37
N GLY A 125 -1.33 2.63 1.88
CA GLY A 125 -1.50 3.09 3.26
C GLY A 125 -1.18 1.98 4.26
N LEU A 126 -1.72 0.78 4.07
CA LEU A 126 -1.45 -0.38 4.93
C LEU A 126 0.02 -0.82 4.89
N THR A 127 0.67 -0.65 3.74
CA THR A 127 2.06 -1.05 3.51
C THR A 127 3.06 -0.03 4.04
N THR A 128 2.91 1.26 3.70
CA THR A 128 3.91 2.32 3.97
C THR A 128 3.42 3.40 4.93
N GLY A 129 2.22 3.24 5.49
CA GLY A 129 1.57 4.15 6.44
C GLY A 129 0.91 5.36 5.77
N LYS A 130 1.24 5.66 4.50
CA LYS A 130 0.71 6.80 3.76
C LYS A 130 0.57 6.49 2.27
N ALA A 131 -0.53 6.91 1.66
CA ALA A 131 -0.68 6.97 0.22
C ALA A 131 -0.77 8.41 -0.26
N ILE A 132 -0.16 8.70 -1.40
CA ILE A 132 -0.01 10.06 -1.94
C ILE A 132 -0.81 10.16 -3.23
N ALA A 133 -1.83 11.01 -3.24
CA ALA A 133 -2.63 11.27 -4.43
C ALA A 133 -2.33 12.66 -4.96
N GLN A 134 -2.01 12.75 -6.25
CA GLN A 134 -1.82 14.00 -6.98
C GLN A 134 -2.99 14.16 -7.95
N ILE A 135 -3.70 15.29 -7.83
CA ILE A 135 -4.71 15.72 -8.79
C ILE A 135 -3.99 16.58 -9.83
N ASP A 136 -4.21 16.26 -11.11
CA ASP A 136 -3.61 16.99 -12.23
C ASP A 136 -4.63 17.15 -13.36
N THR A 137 -4.34 18.07 -14.28
CA THR A 137 -5.16 18.33 -15.48
C THR A 137 -4.29 18.23 -16.73
N LYS A 138 -4.90 18.09 -17.90
CA LYS A 138 -4.12 18.09 -19.14
C LYS A 138 -3.52 19.48 -19.36
N ARG A 139 -2.32 19.51 -19.94
CA ARG A 139 -1.71 20.79 -20.34
C ARG A 139 -2.56 21.41 -21.45
N ALA A 140 -2.97 22.65 -21.26
CA ALA A 140 -3.70 23.40 -22.28
C ALA A 140 -2.81 23.61 -23.52
N ASN A 141 -3.29 23.20 -24.68
CA ASN A 141 -2.58 23.31 -25.95
C ASN A 141 -3.39 24.18 -26.93
N GLY A 142 -3.16 25.49 -26.89
CA GLY A 142 -3.70 26.43 -27.88
C GLY A 142 -5.13 26.92 -27.65
N ALA A 143 -5.78 26.53 -26.54
CA ALA A 143 -7.07 27.07 -26.17
C ALA A 143 -6.98 28.55 -25.74
N VAL A 144 -7.83 29.40 -26.30
CA VAL A 144 -7.83 30.86 -26.09
C VAL A 144 -8.73 31.27 -24.91
N SER A 145 -9.68 30.41 -24.52
CA SER A 145 -10.61 30.67 -23.40
C SER A 145 -10.84 29.44 -22.52
N LYS A 146 -11.26 29.65 -21.27
CA LYS A 146 -11.64 28.55 -20.35
C LYS A 146 -12.81 27.72 -20.86
N ALA A 147 -13.75 28.33 -21.59
CA ALA A 147 -14.86 27.59 -22.22
C ALA A 147 -14.33 26.60 -23.27
N GLN A 148 -13.39 27.05 -24.11
CA GLN A 148 -12.73 26.18 -25.09
C GLN A 148 -11.88 25.08 -24.42
N GLN A 149 -11.21 25.39 -23.31
CA GLN A 149 -10.50 24.37 -22.53
C GLN A 149 -11.44 23.30 -21.95
N ARG A 150 -12.66 23.69 -21.54
CA ARG A 150 -13.69 22.74 -21.07
C ARG A 150 -14.19 21.85 -22.20
N GLU A 151 -14.45 22.41 -23.38
CA GLU A 151 -14.86 21.65 -24.57
C GLU A 151 -13.79 20.67 -25.04
N LEU A 152 -12.51 21.05 -24.98
CA LEU A 152 -11.37 20.18 -25.30
C LEU A 152 -11.04 19.17 -24.18
N GLY A 153 -11.76 19.21 -23.05
CA GLY A 153 -11.52 18.34 -21.90
C GLY A 153 -10.16 18.59 -21.23
N GLU A 154 -9.54 19.75 -21.45
CA GLU A 154 -8.25 20.11 -20.85
C GLU A 154 -8.39 20.39 -19.35
N LEU A 155 -9.59 20.82 -18.92
CA LEU A 155 -9.95 21.03 -17.51
C LEU A 155 -10.47 19.77 -16.81
N ASN A 156 -10.52 18.62 -17.49
CA ASN A 156 -10.95 17.38 -16.85
C ASN A 156 -9.84 16.88 -15.92
N PRO A 157 -10.06 16.88 -14.59
CA PRO A 157 -9.06 16.39 -13.65
C PRO A 157 -8.94 14.88 -13.73
N TYR A 158 -7.75 14.39 -13.42
CA TYR A 158 -7.47 12.99 -13.15
C TYR A 158 -6.61 12.88 -11.89
N VAL A 159 -6.61 11.71 -11.27
CA VAL A 159 -5.83 11.44 -10.06
C VAL A 159 -4.71 10.45 -10.36
N ILE A 160 -3.50 10.78 -9.91
CA ILE A 160 -2.32 9.91 -9.98
C ILE A 160 -2.00 9.43 -8.57
N LEU A 161 -1.83 8.13 -8.42
CA LEU A 161 -1.34 7.54 -7.18
C LEU A 161 0.19 7.45 -7.21
N HIS A 162 0.85 7.98 -6.17
CA HIS A 162 2.31 7.97 -6.05
C HIS A 162 2.78 7.13 -4.86
N PRO A 163 3.90 6.39 -5.00
CA PRO A 163 4.53 5.71 -3.88
C PRO A 163 4.96 6.69 -2.80
N ARG A 164 4.96 6.24 -1.55
CA ARG A 164 5.41 7.07 -0.41
C ARG A 164 6.83 7.62 -0.61
N SER A 165 7.70 6.84 -1.26
CA SER A 165 9.06 7.23 -1.61
C SER A 165 9.16 8.35 -2.65
N ALA A 166 8.12 8.61 -3.44
CA ALA A 166 8.08 9.72 -4.39
C ALA A 166 7.92 11.08 -3.72
N LEU A 167 7.33 11.14 -2.52
CA LEU A 167 7.21 12.39 -1.75
C LEU A 167 8.55 12.72 -1.09
N TRP A 168 9.41 13.44 -1.81
CA TRP A 168 10.80 13.71 -1.43
C TRP A 168 10.95 14.79 -0.37
N ASP A 169 10.23 15.90 -0.53
CA ASP A 169 10.36 17.06 0.34
C ASP A 169 8.99 17.71 0.54
N TRP A 170 8.68 18.13 1.76
CA TRP A 170 7.39 18.75 2.06
C TRP A 170 7.48 19.59 3.32
N ASN A 171 6.54 20.51 3.46
CA ASN A 171 6.25 21.16 4.72
C ASN A 171 4.74 21.22 4.91
N SER A 172 4.29 20.92 6.12
CA SER A 172 2.87 20.91 6.47
C SER A 172 2.61 21.95 7.55
N GLY A 173 1.54 22.72 7.38
CA GLY A 173 1.01 23.65 8.37
C GLY A 173 -0.34 23.16 8.92
N ARG A 174 -1.07 24.08 9.56
CA ARG A 174 -2.41 23.80 10.10
C ARG A 174 -3.43 23.51 9.00
N ASP A 175 -3.26 24.12 7.83
CA ASP A 175 -4.19 24.05 6.69
C ASP A 175 -3.72 23.09 5.58
N GLY A 176 -2.96 22.06 5.95
CA GLY A 176 -2.39 21.08 5.02
C GLY A 176 -0.97 21.44 4.56
N PHE A 177 -0.60 21.07 3.34
CA PHE A 177 0.74 21.34 2.81
C PHE A 177 0.97 22.81 2.47
N ASN A 178 2.10 23.34 2.92
CA ASN A 178 2.64 24.62 2.48
C ASN A 178 3.43 24.45 1.17
N PHE A 179 4.20 23.36 1.07
CA PHE A 179 4.81 22.93 -0.17
C PHE A 179 5.00 21.42 -0.21
N VAL A 180 5.09 20.88 -1.42
CA VAL A 180 5.35 19.47 -1.73
C VAL A 180 6.28 19.39 -2.93
N LYS A 181 7.24 18.47 -2.88
CA LYS A 181 8.10 18.05 -3.99
C LYS A 181 7.94 16.56 -4.21
N LEU A 182 7.32 16.22 -5.33
CA LEU A 182 7.20 14.85 -5.83
C LEU A 182 8.34 14.57 -6.80
N HIS A 183 8.90 13.37 -6.72
CA HIS A 183 9.95 12.87 -7.60
C HIS A 183 9.53 11.54 -8.21
N GLN A 184 9.75 11.42 -9.52
CA GLN A 184 9.58 10.17 -10.24
C GLN A 184 10.82 9.91 -11.09
N PHE A 185 11.23 8.65 -11.16
CA PHE A 185 12.21 8.17 -12.12
C PHE A 185 11.50 7.32 -13.17
N ARG A 186 11.80 7.55 -14.44
CA ARG A 186 11.22 6.80 -15.54
C ARG A 186 12.22 6.60 -16.67
N LEU A 187 12.08 5.48 -17.36
CA LEU A 187 12.80 5.19 -18.59
C LEU A 187 11.87 5.49 -19.76
N VAL A 188 12.14 6.57 -20.50
CA VAL A 188 11.28 7.05 -21.58
C VAL A 188 11.89 6.71 -22.93
N ARG A 189 11.10 6.15 -23.83
CA ARG A 189 11.48 5.99 -25.24
C ARG A 189 10.77 7.05 -26.06
N SER A 190 11.48 7.72 -26.95
CA SER A 190 10.87 8.68 -27.89
C SER A 190 10.11 7.98 -29.01
N ARG A 191 10.56 6.76 -29.38
CA ARG A 191 9.94 5.85 -30.35
C ARG A 191 10.13 4.39 -29.91
N TRP A 192 9.31 3.47 -30.43
CA TRP A 192 9.36 2.05 -30.06
C TRP A 192 10.74 1.40 -30.31
N ASP A 193 11.49 1.91 -31.29
CA ASP A 193 12.82 1.47 -31.73
C ASP A 193 13.98 2.25 -31.08
N SER A 194 13.70 3.29 -30.30
CA SER A 194 14.71 4.09 -29.63
C SER A 194 15.19 3.48 -28.31
N ALA A 195 16.45 3.73 -27.96
CA ALA A 195 16.97 3.39 -26.63
C ALA A 195 16.20 4.16 -25.54
N PRO A 196 15.90 3.52 -24.40
CA PRO A 196 15.27 4.21 -23.27
C PRO A 196 16.21 5.27 -22.71
N ILE A 197 15.66 6.47 -22.48
CA ILE A 197 16.35 7.61 -21.90
C ILE A 197 15.90 7.73 -20.44
N PRO A 198 16.83 7.73 -19.47
CA PRO A 198 16.48 7.88 -18.07
C PRO A 198 16.15 9.34 -17.75
N GLU A 199 14.96 9.57 -17.19
CA GLU A 199 14.46 10.89 -16.79
C GLU A 199 14.11 10.92 -15.30
N HIS A 200 14.50 11.99 -14.62
CA HIS A 200 13.98 12.34 -13.30
C HIS A 200 13.01 13.52 -13.43
N VAL A 201 11.76 13.31 -13.02
CA VAL A 201 10.72 14.33 -13.06
C VAL A 201 10.47 14.83 -11.65
N PHE A 202 10.55 16.15 -11.47
CA PHE A 202 10.23 16.84 -10.23
C PHE A 202 8.98 17.69 -10.43
N THR A 203 7.95 17.43 -9.64
CA THR A 203 6.75 18.28 -9.59
C THR A 203 6.70 18.94 -8.23
N ILE A 204 6.73 20.27 -8.21
CA ILE A 204 6.79 21.10 -7.02
C ILE A 204 5.52 21.93 -6.92
N TYR A 205 4.85 21.83 -5.79
CA TYR A 205 3.70 22.64 -5.42
C TYR A 205 4.04 23.49 -4.21
N TYR A 206 3.66 24.75 -4.21
CA TYR A 206 3.84 25.62 -3.05
C TYR A 206 2.74 26.67 -2.94
N ARG A 207 2.46 27.10 -1.72
CA ARG A 207 1.48 28.15 -1.42
C ARG A 207 2.22 29.46 -1.15
N ASP A 208 1.78 30.54 -1.82
CA ASP A 208 2.22 31.90 -1.57
C ASP A 208 1.03 32.86 -1.62
N GLY A 209 0.84 33.67 -0.58
CA GLY A 209 -0.30 34.59 -0.48
C GLY A 209 -1.70 33.94 -0.60
N GLY A 210 -1.83 32.65 -0.26
CA GLY A 210 -3.07 31.88 -0.42
C GLY A 210 -3.28 31.27 -1.82
N THR A 211 -2.44 31.63 -2.80
CA THR A 211 -2.43 31.02 -4.15
C THR A 211 -1.54 29.78 -4.15
N VAL A 212 -1.94 28.74 -4.89
CA VAL A 212 -1.11 27.53 -5.09
C VAL A 212 -0.46 27.58 -6.46
N PHE A 213 0.86 27.43 -6.48
CA PHE A 213 1.68 27.42 -7.68
C PHE A 213 2.25 26.03 -7.96
N THR A 214 2.45 25.72 -9.24
CA THR A 214 3.12 24.50 -9.70
C THR A 214 4.35 24.81 -10.54
N SER A 215 5.40 24.01 -10.36
CA SER A 215 6.57 23.96 -11.22
C SER A 215 6.94 22.51 -11.53
N LYS A 216 7.23 22.20 -12.79
CA LYS A 216 7.62 20.87 -13.25
C LYS A 216 8.97 20.93 -13.95
N TYR A 217 9.93 20.20 -13.42
CA TYR A 217 11.30 20.12 -13.94
C TYR A 217 11.62 18.70 -14.39
N VAL A 218 12.23 18.55 -15.56
CA VAL A 218 12.72 17.28 -16.08
C VAL A 218 14.23 17.33 -16.13
N VAL A 219 14.87 16.36 -15.47
CA VAL A 219 16.31 16.22 -15.41
C VAL A 219 16.73 15.02 -16.25
N ARG A 220 17.58 15.27 -17.25
CA ARG A 220 18.14 14.24 -18.14
C ARG A 220 19.65 14.22 -18.03
N LYS A 221 20.25 13.08 -18.36
CA LYS A 221 21.70 12.98 -18.51
C LYS A 221 22.15 13.66 -19.80
N ILE A 222 23.29 14.36 -19.74
CA ILE A 222 24.00 14.80 -20.95
C ILE A 222 24.95 13.67 -21.35
N GLU A 223 24.69 13.04 -22.49
CA GLU A 223 25.63 12.05 -23.05
C GLU A 223 26.92 12.76 -23.49
N ARG A 224 28.05 12.30 -22.96
CA ARG A 224 29.38 12.65 -23.43
C ARG A 224 30.14 11.35 -23.64
N ASP A 225 30.72 11.18 -24.82
CA ASP A 225 31.38 9.94 -25.30
C ASP A 225 32.51 9.39 -24.41
N SER A 226 32.94 10.12 -23.38
CA SER A 226 34.18 9.87 -22.63
C SER A 226 34.00 9.46 -21.17
N LYS A 227 32.77 9.27 -20.67
CA LYS A 227 32.53 8.83 -19.28
C LYS A 227 31.76 7.51 -19.20
N PRO A 228 32.12 6.62 -18.25
CA PRO A 228 31.33 5.42 -17.99
C PRO A 228 29.87 5.78 -17.65
N PRO A 229 28.90 4.93 -17.99
CA PRO A 229 27.50 5.17 -17.65
C PRO A 229 27.34 5.28 -16.13
N LEU A 230 26.61 6.28 -15.66
CA LEU A 230 26.26 6.42 -14.26
C LEU A 230 25.32 5.28 -13.86
N PRO A 231 25.45 4.72 -12.65
CA PRO A 231 24.48 3.74 -12.16
C PRO A 231 23.11 4.41 -12.07
N GLU A 232 22.08 3.70 -12.52
CA GLU A 232 20.69 4.16 -12.45
C GLU A 232 20.05 3.69 -11.12
N PRO A 233 19.22 4.54 -10.47
CA PRO A 233 18.93 5.94 -10.77
C PRO A 233 20.11 6.88 -10.49
N PHE A 234 20.43 7.78 -11.44
CA PHE A 234 21.68 8.55 -11.44
C PHE A 234 21.65 9.85 -10.62
N ILE A 235 20.48 10.28 -10.16
CA ILE A 235 20.30 11.59 -9.49
C ILE A 235 21.18 11.77 -8.24
N SER A 236 21.47 10.69 -7.50
CA SER A 236 22.28 10.73 -6.29
C SER A 236 23.76 11.00 -6.58
N SER A 237 24.30 10.43 -7.65
CA SER A 237 25.72 10.50 -8.05
C SER A 237 26.03 11.58 -9.08
N ALA A 238 25.01 12.15 -9.73
CA ALA A 238 25.19 13.16 -10.77
C ALA A 238 25.63 14.54 -10.24
N SER A 239 26.45 15.22 -11.06
CA SER A 239 26.85 16.63 -10.90
C SER A 239 26.12 17.53 -11.91
N GLU A 240 26.02 18.84 -11.64
CA GLU A 240 25.34 19.80 -12.54
C GLU A 240 25.93 19.84 -13.96
N ARG A 241 27.18 19.44 -14.14
CA ARG A 241 27.85 19.42 -15.46
C ARG A 241 27.44 18.22 -16.31
N ASP A 242 26.88 17.18 -15.69
CA ASP A 242 26.55 15.90 -16.33
C ASP A 242 25.06 15.78 -16.67
N ILE A 243 24.26 16.82 -16.39
CA ILE A 243 22.80 16.79 -16.54
C ILE A 243 22.27 18.06 -17.20
N SER A 244 21.10 17.96 -17.82
CA SER A 244 20.29 19.09 -18.27
C SER A 244 19.01 19.17 -17.44
N ILE A 245 18.63 20.38 -17.04
CA ILE A 245 17.38 20.66 -16.32
C ILE A 245 16.49 21.48 -17.24
N GLU A 246 15.36 20.90 -17.64
CA GLU A 246 14.34 21.55 -18.45
C GLU A 246 13.14 21.93 -17.59
N ALA A 247 12.72 23.19 -17.65
CA ALA A 247 11.50 23.66 -16.98
C ALA A 247 10.31 23.49 -17.94
N ASN A 248 9.46 22.48 -17.68
CA ASN A 248 8.24 22.28 -18.46
C ASN A 248 7.15 23.25 -18.04
N ILE A 249 7.08 23.56 -16.75
CA ILE A 249 6.17 24.52 -16.13
C ILE A 249 6.96 25.24 -15.03
N GLU A 250 6.87 26.56 -14.92
CA GLU A 250 7.54 27.32 -13.88
C GLU A 250 6.59 28.36 -13.27
N GLY A 251 6.27 28.18 -11.97
CA GLY A 251 5.55 29.16 -11.17
C GLY A 251 4.15 29.50 -11.66
N GLN A 252 3.39 28.53 -12.19
CA GLN A 252 2.04 28.79 -12.68
C GLN A 252 1.00 28.58 -11.58
N PRO A 253 0.06 29.53 -11.37
CA PRO A 253 -1.04 29.34 -10.44
C PRO A 253 -2.02 28.28 -10.97
N ILE A 254 -2.51 27.42 -10.10
CA ILE A 254 -3.42 26.33 -10.45
C ILE A 254 -4.64 26.29 -9.54
N PHE A 255 -5.67 25.58 -10.00
CA PHE A 255 -6.87 25.21 -9.24
C PHE A 255 -7.49 26.40 -8.49
N ASN A 256 -7.92 27.40 -9.27
CA ASN A 256 -8.59 28.60 -8.77
C ASN A 256 -10.02 28.66 -9.26
N VAL A 257 -10.97 28.64 -8.31
CA VAL A 257 -12.38 28.94 -8.56
C VAL A 257 -12.87 29.90 -7.49
N GLY A 258 -13.32 31.08 -7.90
CA GLY A 258 -13.89 32.08 -6.98
C GLY A 258 -12.93 32.53 -5.89
N GLY A 259 -11.60 32.49 -6.11
CA GLY A 259 -10.60 32.83 -5.11
C GLY A 259 -10.29 31.73 -4.09
N LYS A 260 -10.88 30.54 -4.23
CA LYS A 260 -10.49 29.35 -3.48
C LYS A 260 -9.39 28.61 -4.23
N PHE A 261 -8.31 28.30 -3.51
CA PHE A 261 -7.17 27.55 -4.02
C PHE A 261 -7.00 26.27 -3.19
N GLU A 262 -7.24 25.13 -3.83
CA GLU A 262 -7.04 23.83 -3.19
C GLU A 262 -5.67 23.25 -3.55
N PHE A 263 -5.05 22.57 -2.59
CA PHE A 263 -3.74 21.97 -2.81
C PHE A 263 -3.90 20.66 -3.62
N PRO A 264 -3.15 20.45 -4.71
CA PRO A 264 -3.35 19.33 -5.63
C PRO A 264 -2.83 17.99 -5.10
N VAL A 265 -2.09 17.99 -3.98
CA VAL A 265 -1.56 16.76 -3.37
C VAL A 265 -2.25 16.52 -2.04
N VAL A 266 -2.84 15.34 -1.92
CA VAL A 266 -3.53 14.89 -0.71
C VAL A 266 -3.01 13.53 -0.28
N THR A 267 -3.17 13.22 1.00
CA THR A 267 -2.60 11.99 1.56
C THR A 267 -3.61 11.24 2.42
N LEU A 268 -3.77 9.95 2.15
CA LEU A 268 -4.34 9.02 3.13
C LEU A 268 -3.23 8.71 4.13
N THR A 269 -3.35 9.17 5.37
CA THR A 269 -2.37 8.88 6.43
C THR A 269 -3.00 7.96 7.46
N LEU A 270 -2.40 6.79 7.65
CA LEU A 270 -2.79 5.89 8.72
C LEU A 270 -2.06 6.29 10.02
N PRO A 271 -2.77 6.33 11.16
CA PRO A 271 -2.13 6.38 12.47
C PRO A 271 -1.12 5.25 12.63
N LYS A 272 -0.03 5.48 13.38
CA LYS A 272 1.04 4.47 13.58
C LYS A 272 0.51 3.12 14.09
N ALA A 273 -0.53 3.14 14.93
CA ALA A 273 -1.16 1.92 15.44
C ALA A 273 -1.91 1.13 14.35
N LEU A 274 -2.44 1.81 13.33
CA LEU A 274 -3.20 1.20 12.23
C LEU A 274 -2.34 0.88 10.99
N TRP A 275 -1.04 1.18 11.03
CA TRP A 275 -0.09 0.83 9.97
C TRP A 275 0.32 -0.65 10.08
N MET A 276 -0.53 -1.54 9.55
CA MET A 276 -0.39 -2.98 9.72
C MET A 276 0.96 -3.55 9.27
N ALA A 277 1.47 -3.19 8.09
CA ALA A 277 2.73 -3.76 7.62
C ALA A 277 3.92 -3.43 8.54
N ALA A 278 3.99 -2.23 9.10
CA ALA A 278 5.04 -1.88 10.05
C ALA A 278 4.90 -2.66 11.37
N GLN A 279 3.67 -2.83 11.87
CA GLN A 279 3.41 -3.60 13.10
C GLN A 279 3.76 -5.09 12.93
N LEU A 280 3.49 -5.66 11.75
CA LEU A 280 3.75 -7.07 11.46
C LEU A 280 5.16 -7.34 10.91
N PHE A 281 5.94 -6.30 10.62
CA PHE A 281 7.24 -6.41 9.95
C PHE A 281 8.22 -7.28 10.71
N ASP A 282 8.37 -7.08 12.02
CA ASP A 282 9.35 -7.80 12.81
C ASP A 282 8.99 -9.29 12.94
N CYS A 283 7.71 -9.62 13.06
CA CYS A 283 7.23 -11.00 13.03
C CYS A 283 7.48 -11.66 11.66
N GLN A 284 7.19 -10.97 10.55
CA GLN A 284 7.48 -11.47 9.20
C GLN A 284 8.98 -11.64 8.96
N LYS A 285 9.80 -10.70 9.42
CA LYS A 285 11.27 -10.78 9.34
C LYS A 285 11.79 -11.95 10.17
N SER A 286 11.30 -12.14 11.39
CA SER A 286 11.63 -13.29 12.23
C SER A 286 11.24 -14.61 11.54
N TYR A 287 10.02 -14.70 11.00
CA TYR A 287 9.55 -15.87 10.27
C TYR A 287 10.44 -16.20 9.06
N PHE A 288 10.81 -15.19 8.27
CA PHE A 288 11.74 -15.35 7.16
C PHE A 288 13.11 -15.83 7.63
N ASN A 289 13.68 -15.21 8.67
CA ASN A 289 14.99 -15.58 9.21
C ASN A 289 15.03 -17.04 9.70
N GLN A 290 13.97 -17.49 10.37
CA GLN A 290 13.86 -18.88 10.82
C GLN A 290 13.71 -19.84 9.63
N THR A 291 12.92 -19.46 8.62
CA THR A 291 12.75 -20.27 7.40
C THR A 291 14.06 -20.41 6.64
N ALA A 292 14.76 -19.31 6.38
CA ALA A 292 16.04 -19.31 5.69
C ALA A 292 17.13 -20.05 6.49
N ALA A 293 17.13 -19.94 7.82
CA ALA A 293 18.07 -20.69 8.66
C ALA A 293 17.80 -22.21 8.62
N LEU A 294 16.52 -22.60 8.66
CA LEU A 294 16.10 -23.99 8.58
C LEU A 294 16.45 -24.61 7.22
N GLU A 295 16.13 -23.92 6.14
CA GLU A 295 16.44 -24.38 4.77
C GLU A 295 17.94 -24.52 4.56
N TYR A 296 18.72 -23.53 5.02
CA TYR A 296 20.17 -23.62 4.95
C TYR A 296 20.73 -24.77 5.80
N ALA A 297 20.18 -24.99 7.01
CA ALA A 297 20.59 -26.11 7.86
C ALA A 297 20.30 -27.46 7.19
N LEU A 298 19.10 -27.64 6.64
CA LEU A 298 18.71 -28.84 5.91
C LEU A 298 19.58 -29.06 4.68
N TYR A 299 19.79 -28.02 3.87
CA TYR A 299 20.67 -28.09 2.70
C TYR A 299 22.09 -28.48 3.11
N SER A 300 22.66 -27.82 4.13
CA SER A 300 24.01 -28.14 4.61
C SER A 300 24.14 -29.56 5.17
N ASN A 301 23.09 -30.09 5.80
CA ASN A 301 23.07 -31.46 6.31
C ASN A 301 22.92 -32.49 5.19
N ASN A 302 22.13 -32.21 4.15
CA ASN A 302 21.99 -33.09 2.98
C ASN A 302 23.30 -33.25 2.21
N TYR A 303 24.22 -32.30 2.35
CA TYR A 303 25.56 -32.34 1.77
C TYR A 303 26.65 -32.31 2.85
N ALA A 304 26.41 -32.98 3.99
CA ALA A 304 27.39 -33.03 5.08
C ALA A 304 28.70 -33.66 4.60
N MET A 305 29.81 -32.94 4.80
CA MET A 305 31.14 -33.43 4.44
C MET A 305 31.71 -34.28 5.58
N PRO A 306 32.39 -35.39 5.25
CA PRO A 306 33.05 -36.19 6.27
C PRO A 306 34.28 -35.46 6.83
N VAL A 307 34.44 -35.55 8.13
CA VAL A 307 35.64 -35.17 8.86
C VAL A 307 36.44 -36.44 9.15
N ILE A 308 37.64 -36.51 8.56
CA ILE A 308 38.57 -37.62 8.80
C ILE A 308 39.50 -37.20 9.94
N THR A 309 39.64 -38.09 10.91
CA THR A 309 40.44 -37.91 12.13
C THR A 309 41.56 -38.95 12.16
N GLY A 310 42.66 -38.67 12.88
CA GLY A 310 43.84 -39.55 12.91
C GLY A 310 44.71 -39.43 11.65
N VAL A 311 44.81 -38.23 11.09
CA VAL A 311 45.63 -37.92 9.91
C VAL A 311 46.87 -37.14 10.36
N ASP A 312 48.02 -37.38 9.73
CA ASP A 312 49.23 -36.61 9.97
C ASP A 312 49.05 -35.18 9.44
N ASP A 313 49.57 -34.17 10.14
CA ASP A 313 49.32 -32.73 9.89
C ASP A 313 49.69 -32.25 8.45
N ASP A 314 50.52 -33.01 7.74
CA ASP A 314 51.00 -32.69 6.39
C ASP A 314 50.19 -33.37 5.25
N GLU A 315 49.25 -34.27 5.56
CA GLU A 315 48.40 -34.95 4.56
C GLU A 315 46.94 -34.48 4.67
N ASP A 316 46.42 -33.78 3.64
CA ASP A 316 44.96 -33.61 3.47
C ASP A 316 44.40 -34.83 2.70
N PRO A 317 43.65 -35.73 3.36
CA PRO A 317 43.16 -36.96 2.76
C PRO A 317 42.02 -36.71 1.75
N LEU A 318 41.48 -35.50 1.70
CA LEU A 318 40.40 -35.07 0.81
C LEU A 318 40.90 -34.25 -0.37
N GLN A 319 42.18 -33.86 -0.38
CA GLN A 319 42.74 -33.01 -1.41
C GLN A 319 42.60 -33.63 -2.81
N GLY A 320 41.93 -32.90 -3.72
CA GLY A 320 41.74 -33.31 -5.12
C GLY A 320 40.79 -34.49 -5.33
N ARG A 321 40.12 -34.99 -4.28
CA ARG A 321 39.14 -36.08 -4.39
C ARG A 321 37.75 -35.53 -4.65
N LEU A 322 37.05 -36.14 -5.60
CA LEU A 322 35.62 -35.89 -5.82
C LEU A 322 34.82 -36.62 -4.74
N MET A 323 33.80 -35.95 -4.19
CA MET A 323 32.92 -36.47 -3.14
C MET A 323 31.47 -36.38 -3.60
N GLY A 324 30.64 -37.34 -3.18
CA GLY A 324 29.22 -37.41 -3.53
C GLY A 324 28.72 -38.84 -3.68
N ASP A 325 27.45 -38.99 -4.05
CA ASP A 325 26.82 -40.30 -4.28
C ASP A 325 27.55 -41.05 -5.41
N GLY A 326 28.13 -42.21 -5.08
CA GLY A 326 28.87 -43.06 -6.03
C GLY A 326 30.40 -43.00 -5.90
N TYR A 327 30.96 -42.13 -5.05
CA TYR A 327 32.38 -42.14 -4.70
C TYR A 327 32.60 -42.89 -3.36
N TYR A 328 33.75 -43.55 -3.20
CA TYR A 328 34.13 -44.21 -1.95
C TYR A 328 35.44 -43.64 -1.40
N LEU A 329 35.56 -43.63 -0.07
CA LEU A 329 36.78 -43.24 0.64
C LEU A 329 37.34 -44.46 1.35
N THR A 330 38.63 -44.71 1.16
CA THR A 330 39.36 -45.75 1.90
C THR A 330 40.13 -45.09 3.04
N LEU A 331 39.93 -45.56 4.26
CA LEU A 331 40.64 -45.10 5.46
C LEU A 331 41.90 -45.94 5.68
N LYS A 332 43.00 -45.31 6.13
CA LYS A 332 44.21 -46.00 6.59
C LYS A 332 44.00 -46.55 8.02
N SER A 333 44.86 -47.49 8.43
CA SER A 333 44.84 -48.02 9.81
C SER A 333 45.03 -46.89 10.83
N GLY A 334 44.14 -46.78 11.82
CA GLY A 334 44.16 -45.71 12.83
C GLY A 334 43.34 -44.46 12.48
N GLN A 335 42.81 -44.35 11.25
CA GLN A 335 41.94 -43.25 10.85
C GLN A 335 40.47 -43.52 11.19
N GLY A 336 39.77 -42.47 11.62
CA GLY A 336 38.33 -42.49 11.87
C GLY A 336 37.60 -41.52 10.96
N ILE A 337 36.37 -41.86 10.56
CA ILE A 337 35.48 -40.98 9.81
C ILE A 337 34.28 -40.61 10.68
N THR A 338 33.97 -39.32 10.71
CA THR A 338 32.76 -38.78 11.35
C THR A 338 32.13 -37.77 10.41
N THR A 339 30.82 -37.55 10.48
CA THR A 339 30.19 -36.43 9.76
C THR A 339 29.91 -35.31 10.75
N PHE A 340 30.16 -34.06 10.33
CA PHE A 340 29.76 -32.90 11.13
C PHE A 340 28.34 -32.49 10.74
N GLU A 341 27.36 -33.27 11.19
CA GLU A 341 25.95 -32.95 10.99
C GLU A 341 25.42 -32.03 12.07
N ARG A 342 24.55 -31.09 11.70
CA ARG A 342 23.83 -30.30 12.70
C ARG A 342 22.85 -31.20 13.45
N SER A 343 22.85 -31.10 14.78
CA SER A 343 21.95 -31.88 15.64
C SER A 343 20.49 -31.68 15.25
N GLY A 344 19.76 -32.79 15.09
CA GLY A 344 18.32 -32.77 14.78
C GLY A 344 17.48 -32.04 15.84
N ALA A 345 17.93 -31.97 17.09
CA ALA A 345 17.24 -31.23 18.16
C ALA A 345 17.18 -29.72 17.88
N SER A 346 18.23 -29.16 17.29
CA SER A 346 18.27 -27.75 16.90
C SER A 346 17.28 -27.44 15.77
N ILE A 347 17.14 -28.37 14.82
CA ILE A 347 16.20 -28.28 13.70
C ILE A 347 14.75 -28.34 14.21
N GLN A 348 14.44 -29.28 15.10
CA GLN A 348 13.11 -29.40 15.69
C GLN A 348 12.72 -28.15 16.51
N THR A 349 13.66 -27.61 17.28
CA THR A 349 13.45 -26.36 18.03
C THR A 349 13.14 -25.19 17.09
N ALA A 350 13.87 -25.06 15.99
CA ALA A 350 13.63 -24.02 14.99
C ALA A 350 12.26 -24.18 14.30
N ILE A 351 11.83 -25.42 14.02
CA ILE A 351 10.49 -25.71 13.47
C ILE A 351 9.40 -25.26 14.45
N GLY A 352 9.54 -25.59 15.74
CA GLY A 352 8.61 -25.19 16.78
C GLY A 352 8.54 -23.66 16.93
N TYR A 353 9.68 -22.99 17.04
CA TYR A 353 9.73 -21.54 17.14
C TYR A 353 9.14 -20.84 15.91
N ARG A 354 9.36 -21.35 14.70
CA ARG A 354 8.74 -20.81 13.47
C ARG A 354 7.20 -20.90 13.53
N ALA A 355 6.64 -21.95 14.14
CA ALA A 355 5.21 -22.09 14.32
C ALA A 355 4.65 -21.06 15.31
N GLU A 356 5.36 -20.79 16.41
CA GLU A 356 5.01 -19.72 17.36
C GLU A 356 5.07 -18.33 16.70
N VAL A 357 6.14 -18.01 15.95
CA VAL A 357 6.22 -16.72 15.24
C VAL A 357 5.06 -16.54 14.25
N LYS A 358 4.60 -17.63 13.61
CA LYS A 358 3.42 -17.57 12.74
C LYS A 358 2.15 -17.23 13.53
N ARG A 359 2.02 -17.73 14.76
CA ARG A 359 0.92 -17.40 15.67
C ARG A 359 1.00 -15.94 16.14
N ASP A 360 2.20 -15.47 16.49
CA ASP A 360 2.44 -14.08 16.92
C ASP A 360 1.96 -13.06 15.88
N ILE A 361 2.07 -13.36 14.58
CA ILE A 361 1.53 -12.50 13.50
C ILE A 361 0.02 -12.25 13.69
N TYR A 362 -0.75 -13.27 14.07
CA TYR A 362 -2.19 -13.14 14.31
C TYR A 362 -2.48 -12.48 15.66
N ASP A 363 -1.68 -12.75 16.68
CA ASP A 363 -1.85 -12.13 18.00
C ASP A 363 -1.59 -10.62 17.96
N VAL A 364 -0.58 -10.16 17.19
CA VAL A 364 -0.34 -8.74 16.94
C VAL A 364 -1.51 -8.09 16.20
N LEU A 365 -2.11 -8.78 15.23
CA LEU A 365 -3.30 -8.29 14.54
C LEU A 365 -4.47 -8.05 15.51
N GLN A 366 -4.70 -8.98 16.43
CA GLN A 366 -5.73 -8.84 17.46
C GLN A 366 -5.46 -7.64 18.38
N GLN A 367 -4.20 -7.40 18.76
CA GLN A 367 -3.82 -6.24 19.57
C GLN A 367 -4.04 -4.91 18.85
N ILE A 368 -3.74 -4.83 17.55
CA ILE A 368 -4.00 -3.64 16.73
C ILE A 368 -5.48 -3.27 16.76
N ALA A 369 -6.35 -4.27 16.61
CA ALA A 369 -7.79 -4.09 16.64
C ALA A 369 -8.30 -3.63 18.01
N MET A 370 -7.82 -4.23 19.11
CA MET A 370 -8.17 -3.80 20.46
C MET A 370 -7.75 -2.35 20.73
N SER A 371 -6.55 -1.95 20.28
CA SER A 371 -6.09 -0.56 20.42
C SER A 371 -6.92 0.44 19.60
N ALA A 372 -7.57 0.01 18.53
CA ALA A 372 -8.43 0.85 17.70
C ALA A 372 -9.83 1.06 18.32
N ALA A 373 -10.22 0.21 19.27
CA ALA A 373 -11.51 0.19 19.93
C ALA A 373 -11.65 1.23 21.05
N ASP A 374 -10.54 1.63 21.69
CA ASP A 374 -10.51 2.56 22.83
C ASP A 374 -10.95 3.98 22.40
N GLY A 375 -12.26 4.21 22.48
CA GLY A 375 -12.92 5.47 22.10
C GLY A 375 -14.39 5.30 21.69
N ALA A 376 -14.84 4.07 21.41
CA ALA A 376 -16.25 3.79 21.14
C ALA A 376 -16.90 3.07 22.34
N SER A 377 -17.81 3.74 23.05
CA SER A 377 -18.65 3.10 24.05
C SER A 377 -19.63 2.15 23.35
N ILE A 378 -19.28 0.86 23.24
CA ILE A 378 -20.14 -0.11 22.54
C ILE A 378 -20.43 -1.30 23.46
N ILE A 379 -21.68 -1.31 23.91
CA ILE A 379 -22.34 -2.33 24.74
C ILE A 379 -22.16 -3.71 24.11
N ALA A 380 -21.56 -4.63 24.87
CA ALA A 380 -21.45 -6.03 24.50
C ALA A 380 -22.86 -6.66 24.39
N ARG A 381 -23.19 -7.24 23.23
CA ARG A 381 -24.35 -8.13 23.08
C ARG A 381 -23.84 -9.54 22.75
N SER A 382 -24.28 -10.50 23.55
CA SER A 382 -23.93 -11.91 23.50
C SER A 382 -24.62 -12.59 22.32
N GLY A 383 -23.83 -13.08 21.37
CA GLY A 383 -24.24 -13.87 20.21
C GLY A 383 -23.10 -14.80 19.75
N GLU A 384 -22.58 -15.57 20.71
CA GLU A 384 -21.80 -16.83 20.64
C GLU A 384 -20.64 -16.99 19.62
N SER A 385 -19.42 -16.77 20.15
CA SER A 385 -18.10 -17.23 19.69
C SER A 385 -17.59 -16.76 18.32
N LYS A 386 -18.35 -16.90 17.24
CA LYS A 386 -17.87 -16.49 15.89
C LYS A 386 -18.00 -15.00 15.63
N ALA A 387 -18.99 -14.35 16.23
CA ALA A 387 -19.11 -12.89 16.20
C ALA A 387 -18.05 -12.23 17.10
N GLU A 388 -17.66 -12.90 18.20
CA GLU A 388 -16.63 -12.41 19.11
C GLU A 388 -15.23 -12.48 18.47
N ASP A 389 -14.92 -13.54 17.73
CA ASP A 389 -13.66 -13.67 16.99
C ASP A 389 -13.51 -12.66 15.83
N ARG A 390 -14.63 -12.19 15.26
CA ARG A 390 -14.65 -11.24 14.11
C ARG A 390 -14.76 -9.78 14.51
N ARG A 391 -15.19 -9.49 15.73
CA ARG A 391 -15.34 -8.13 16.27
C ARG A 391 -14.07 -7.27 16.12
N PRO A 392 -12.85 -7.80 16.34
CA PRO A 392 -11.62 -7.02 16.17
C PRO A 392 -11.40 -6.58 14.71
N GLU A 393 -11.77 -7.43 13.75
CA GLU A 393 -11.66 -7.13 12.32
C GLU A 393 -12.67 -6.05 11.91
N GLU A 394 -13.91 -6.12 12.41
CA GLU A 394 -14.95 -5.11 12.14
C GLU A 394 -14.55 -3.72 12.63
N ILE A 395 -14.01 -3.62 13.85
CA ILE A 395 -13.54 -2.36 14.42
C ILE A 395 -12.46 -1.73 13.52
N LEU A 396 -11.53 -2.54 13.01
CA LEU A 396 -10.51 -2.05 12.09
C LEU A 396 -11.11 -1.59 10.77
N LEU A 397 -12.03 -2.35 10.18
CA LEU A 397 -12.68 -2.00 8.93
C LEU A 397 -13.48 -0.68 9.06
N GLU A 398 -14.19 -0.46 10.17
CA GLU A 398 -14.87 0.81 10.45
C GLU A 398 -13.90 1.99 10.51
N ARG A 399 -12.78 1.83 11.24
CA ARG A 399 -11.76 2.88 11.32
C ARG A 399 -11.11 3.16 9.98
N TYR A 400 -10.81 2.13 9.21
CA TYR A 400 -10.29 2.30 7.85
C TYR A 400 -11.32 2.94 6.93
N GLY A 401 -12.60 2.57 7.04
CA GLY A 401 -13.70 3.17 6.32
C GLY A 401 -13.80 4.67 6.54
N GLN A 402 -13.74 5.13 7.81
CA GLN A 402 -13.73 6.55 8.16
C GLN A 402 -12.57 7.29 7.48
N LEU A 403 -11.35 6.76 7.57
CA LEU A 403 -10.15 7.35 6.95
C LEU A 403 -10.28 7.42 5.41
N VAL A 404 -10.84 6.39 4.78
CA VAL A 404 -11.06 6.37 3.33
C VAL A 404 -12.13 7.38 2.92
N LYS A 405 -13.22 7.54 3.68
CA LYS A 405 -14.23 8.59 3.40
C LYS A 405 -13.64 9.99 3.42
N GLU A 406 -12.85 10.29 4.45
CA GLU A 406 -12.16 11.57 4.57
C GLU A 406 -11.21 11.78 3.39
N PHE A 407 -10.48 10.75 3.01
CA PHE A 407 -9.58 10.78 1.87
C PHE A 407 -10.30 11.00 0.54
N ILE A 408 -11.46 10.36 0.32
CA ILE A 408 -12.31 10.60 -0.86
C ILE A 408 -12.67 12.09 -0.96
N VAL A 409 -13.17 12.68 0.13
CA VAL A 409 -13.51 14.11 0.15
C VAL A 409 -12.29 14.97 -0.14
N GLN A 410 -11.14 14.63 0.44
CA GLN A 410 -9.88 15.35 0.20
C GLN A 410 -9.41 15.26 -1.25
N VAL A 411 -9.66 14.15 -1.97
CA VAL A 411 -9.33 14.03 -3.40
C VAL A 411 -10.34 14.80 -4.27
N LEU A 412 -11.63 14.71 -3.95
CA LEU A 412 -12.68 15.30 -4.79
C LEU A 412 -12.75 16.84 -4.70
N LYS A 413 -12.34 17.45 -3.58
CA LYS A 413 -12.26 18.91 -3.42
C LYS A 413 -11.33 19.59 -4.45
N PRO A 414 -10.02 19.27 -4.52
CA PRO A 414 -9.13 19.84 -5.53
C PRO A 414 -9.54 19.44 -6.94
N ALA A 415 -10.09 18.24 -7.17
CA ALA A 415 -10.61 17.84 -8.47
C ALA A 415 -11.79 18.72 -8.92
N ALA A 416 -12.75 19.01 -8.04
CA ALA A 416 -13.88 19.88 -8.36
C ALA A 416 -13.41 21.31 -8.70
N ILE A 417 -12.47 21.85 -7.91
CA ILE A 417 -11.90 23.16 -8.17
C ILE A 417 -11.11 23.16 -9.50
N ALA A 418 -10.37 22.10 -9.82
CA ALA A 418 -9.69 21.97 -11.10
C ALA A 418 -10.67 22.00 -12.30
N ARG A 419 -11.84 21.39 -12.13
CA ARG A 419 -12.93 21.39 -13.13
C ARG A 419 -13.67 22.73 -13.24
N GLY A 420 -13.54 23.61 -12.24
CA GLY A 420 -14.23 24.90 -12.21
C GLY A 420 -15.47 24.94 -11.31
N GLU A 421 -15.65 23.95 -10.44
CA GLU A 421 -16.83 23.77 -9.58
C GLU A 421 -16.46 23.90 -8.10
N ILE A 422 -17.39 24.43 -7.30
CA ILE A 422 -17.30 24.42 -5.84
C ILE A 422 -18.35 23.44 -5.36
N VAL A 423 -17.91 22.29 -4.87
CA VAL A 423 -18.78 21.18 -4.48
C VAL A 423 -18.50 20.79 -3.03
N ASP A 424 -19.55 20.72 -2.22
CA ASP A 424 -19.50 20.19 -0.88
C ASP A 424 -19.82 18.69 -0.91
N TRP A 425 -18.76 17.88 -1.01
CA TRP A 425 -18.87 16.44 -1.11
C TRP A 425 -19.28 15.79 0.22
N ALA A 426 -20.32 14.94 0.16
CA ALA A 426 -20.68 13.99 1.21
C ALA A 426 -20.39 12.57 0.70
N VAL A 427 -19.94 11.68 1.58
CA VAL A 427 -19.62 10.29 1.21
C VAL A 427 -20.39 9.34 2.11
N THR A 428 -21.16 8.44 1.50
CA THR A 428 -21.90 7.38 2.19
C THR A 428 -21.32 6.01 1.84
N GLY A 429 -21.48 5.00 2.70
CA GLY A 429 -20.87 3.66 2.54
C GLY A 429 -19.84 3.36 3.63
N TYR A 430 -19.13 2.23 3.60
CA TYR A 430 -18.11 1.86 4.62
C TYR A 430 -18.56 1.94 6.10
N ASP A 431 -19.86 1.77 6.36
CA ASP A 431 -20.43 1.76 7.71
C ASP A 431 -20.85 0.36 8.17
N GLU A 432 -20.91 -0.60 7.24
CA GLU A 432 -21.32 -1.99 7.50
C GLU A 432 -20.46 -2.92 6.64
N PHE A 433 -19.63 -3.75 7.28
CA PHE A 433 -18.70 -4.66 6.60
C PHE A 433 -19.11 -6.13 6.72
N LEU A 434 -19.78 -6.49 7.80
CA LEU A 434 -20.30 -7.83 8.00
C LEU A 434 -21.71 -7.97 7.43
N GLY A 435 -21.89 -8.98 6.58
CA GLY A 435 -23.21 -9.45 6.19
C GLY A 435 -23.85 -10.15 7.38
N PHE A 436 -24.91 -9.56 7.93
CA PHE A 436 -25.74 -10.22 8.92
C PHE A 436 -26.39 -11.44 8.29
N SER A 437 -26.44 -12.56 9.02
CA SER A 437 -27.32 -13.64 8.58
C SER A 437 -28.77 -13.16 8.67
N ILE A 438 -29.63 -13.54 7.72
CA ILE A 438 -31.07 -13.22 7.78
C ILE A 438 -31.67 -13.69 9.11
N THR A 439 -31.15 -14.79 9.65
CA THR A 439 -31.53 -15.33 10.96
C THR A 439 -31.26 -14.34 12.09
N GLU A 440 -30.09 -13.69 12.12
CA GLU A 440 -29.78 -12.62 13.09
C GLU A 440 -30.66 -11.39 12.90
N LEU A 441 -30.88 -11.01 11.64
CA LEU A 441 -31.73 -9.88 11.26
C LEU A 441 -33.20 -10.07 11.69
N LEU A 442 -33.72 -11.28 11.55
CA LEU A 442 -35.06 -11.66 11.99
C LEU A 442 -35.13 -11.74 13.52
N ALA A 443 -34.12 -12.30 14.18
CA ALA A 443 -34.05 -12.34 15.65
C ALA A 443 -34.03 -10.94 16.27
N ASP A 444 -33.30 -9.99 15.67
CA ASP A 444 -33.30 -8.58 16.09
C ASP A 444 -34.69 -7.94 15.95
N MET A 445 -35.38 -8.19 14.83
CA MET A 445 -36.73 -7.70 14.60
C MET A 445 -37.74 -8.28 15.58
N GLU A 446 -37.66 -9.58 15.86
CA GLU A 446 -38.49 -10.24 16.88
C GLU A 446 -38.22 -9.69 18.29
N GLY A 447 -36.95 -9.46 18.64
CA GLY A 447 -36.58 -8.86 19.91
C GLY A 447 -37.12 -7.44 20.08
N ILE A 448 -37.05 -6.63 19.02
CA ILE A 448 -37.58 -5.26 19.01
C ILE A 448 -39.10 -5.25 19.04
N ALA A 449 -39.76 -6.15 18.31
CA ALA A 449 -41.21 -6.32 18.36
C ALA A 449 -41.68 -6.72 19.77
N THR A 450 -40.93 -7.59 20.45
CA THR A 450 -41.19 -8.02 21.82
C THR A 450 -41.02 -6.88 22.84
N ALA A 451 -40.05 -5.99 22.62
CA ALA A 451 -39.83 -4.82 23.48
C ALA A 451 -40.98 -3.79 23.45
N ASN A 452 -41.91 -3.91 22.48
CA ASN A 452 -43.14 -3.13 22.36
C ASN A 452 -42.95 -1.61 22.57
N ILE A 453 -41.93 -1.03 21.93
CA ILE A 453 -41.63 0.40 22.06
C ILE A 453 -42.75 1.21 21.39
N PRO A 454 -43.45 2.11 22.12
CA PRO A 454 -44.65 2.80 21.64
C PRO A 454 -44.32 4.04 20.79
N SER A 455 -43.27 3.99 19.96
CA SER A 455 -42.88 5.08 19.06
C SER A 455 -43.12 4.68 17.60
N PRO A 456 -44.10 5.29 16.92
CA PRO A 456 -44.37 5.04 15.50
C PRO A 456 -43.18 5.40 14.61
N THR A 457 -42.49 6.51 14.92
CA THR A 457 -41.28 6.95 14.22
C THR A 457 -40.15 5.93 14.35
N PHE A 458 -39.98 5.34 15.53
CA PHE A 458 -38.97 4.32 15.77
C PHE A 458 -39.28 3.03 15.00
N LYS A 459 -40.54 2.58 14.99
CA LYS A 459 -40.99 1.41 14.21
C LYS A 459 -40.75 1.61 12.71
N LYS A 460 -41.02 2.83 12.22
CA LYS A 460 -40.78 3.24 10.83
C LYS A 460 -39.30 3.16 10.45
N GLU A 461 -38.43 3.77 11.23
CA GLU A 461 -36.99 3.76 10.94
C GLU A 461 -36.38 2.35 11.03
N ILE A 462 -36.86 1.51 11.96
CA ILE A 462 -36.41 0.12 12.05
C ILE A 462 -36.85 -0.71 10.85
N GLN A 463 -38.09 -0.58 10.40
CA GLN A 463 -38.56 -1.31 9.21
C GLN A 463 -37.78 -0.88 7.96
N LYS A 464 -37.50 0.43 7.81
CA LYS A 464 -36.65 0.93 6.73
C LYS A 464 -35.22 0.38 6.82
N HIS A 465 -34.66 0.34 8.02
CA HIS A 465 -33.34 -0.22 8.25
C HIS A 465 -33.30 -1.72 7.91
N PHE A 466 -34.33 -2.47 8.31
CA PHE A 466 -34.48 -3.88 7.99
C PHE A 466 -34.55 -4.12 6.48
N ILE A 467 -35.39 -3.37 5.75
CA ILE A 467 -35.50 -3.51 4.30
C ILE A 467 -34.18 -3.18 3.61
N LYS A 468 -33.49 -2.10 3.99
CA LYS A 468 -32.17 -1.77 3.42
C LYS A 468 -31.16 -2.89 3.64
N ARG A 469 -31.18 -3.53 4.82
CA ARG A 469 -30.27 -4.62 5.16
C ARG A 469 -30.65 -5.93 4.45
N ALA A 470 -31.93 -6.28 4.43
CA ALA A 470 -32.44 -7.47 3.75
C ALA A 470 -32.25 -7.40 2.23
N ALA A 471 -32.46 -6.22 1.64
CA ALA A 471 -32.22 -5.97 0.22
C ALA A 471 -30.78 -6.28 -0.20
N ARG A 472 -29.81 -5.99 0.67
CA ARG A 472 -28.40 -6.31 0.44
C ARG A 472 -28.11 -7.81 0.51
N VAL A 473 -28.83 -8.56 1.35
CA VAL A 473 -28.65 -10.01 1.44
C VAL A 473 -29.28 -10.74 0.24
N TYR A 474 -30.42 -10.26 -0.23
CA TYR A 474 -31.14 -10.85 -1.36
C TYR A 474 -30.79 -10.24 -2.72
N ASP A 475 -29.83 -9.32 -2.77
CA ASP A 475 -29.41 -8.60 -3.98
C ASP A 475 -30.62 -7.99 -4.74
N LEU A 476 -31.50 -7.32 -4.00
CA LEU A 476 -32.70 -6.72 -4.57
C LEU A 476 -32.34 -5.49 -5.41
N GLU A 477 -32.97 -5.35 -6.58
CA GLU A 477 -32.81 -4.18 -7.44
C GLU A 477 -33.12 -2.88 -6.70
N GLN A 478 -32.31 -1.83 -6.92
CA GLN A 478 -32.46 -0.53 -6.24
C GLN A 478 -33.86 0.07 -6.42
N ASN A 479 -34.50 -0.13 -7.58
CA ASN A 479 -35.86 0.33 -7.84
C ASN A 479 -36.90 -0.37 -6.94
N ALA A 480 -36.70 -1.65 -6.61
CA ALA A 480 -37.57 -2.40 -5.71
C ALA A 480 -37.36 -1.96 -4.25
N VAL A 481 -36.12 -1.70 -3.86
CA VAL A 481 -35.79 -1.18 -2.52
C VAL A 481 -36.40 0.20 -2.30
N GLN A 482 -36.26 1.09 -3.29
CA GLN A 482 -36.79 2.45 -3.22
C GLN A 482 -38.32 2.45 -3.11
N LYS A 483 -39.02 1.63 -3.90
CA LYS A 483 -40.47 1.46 -3.78
C LYS A 483 -40.89 0.93 -2.41
N ALA A 484 -40.19 -0.07 -1.88
CA ALA A 484 -40.49 -0.63 -0.57
C ALA A 484 -40.29 0.39 0.57
N LEU A 485 -39.29 1.28 0.45
CA LEU A 485 -39.08 2.38 1.40
C LEU A 485 -40.21 3.43 1.31
N GLU A 486 -40.67 3.74 0.10
CA GLU A 486 -41.80 4.65 -0.16
C GLU A 486 -43.13 4.09 0.36
N GLU A 487 -43.36 2.78 0.23
CA GLU A 487 -44.53 2.10 0.78
C GLU A 487 -44.57 2.18 2.32
N ILE A 488 -43.43 1.96 3.00
CA ILE A 488 -43.33 2.15 4.45
C ILE A 488 -43.61 3.61 4.85
N ASP A 489 -43.15 4.57 4.04
CA ASP A 489 -43.43 5.98 4.27
C ASP A 489 -44.93 6.31 4.20
N GLN A 490 -45.71 5.58 3.40
CA GLN A 490 -47.15 5.79 3.21
C GLN A 490 -48.03 5.06 4.25
N ILE A 491 -47.60 3.89 4.75
CA ILE A 491 -48.42 3.00 5.59
C ILE A 491 -48.85 3.62 6.94
N ILE A 492 -48.08 4.56 7.50
CA ILE A 492 -48.38 5.15 8.84
C ILE A 492 -49.04 6.53 8.75
N THR A 493 -49.08 7.17 7.58
CA THR A 493 -49.80 8.44 7.40
C THR A 493 -51.32 8.24 7.40
N ASN A 494 -51.79 6.99 7.26
CA ASN A 494 -53.20 6.58 7.20
C ASN A 494 -53.66 5.76 8.42
N SER A 495 -52.86 5.68 9.50
CA SER A 495 -53.17 4.91 10.72
C SER A 495 -53.39 5.80 11.94
#